data_AF-D0P428-F1
#
_entry.id   AF-D0P428-F1
#
_cell.length_a   1.000
_cell.length_b   1.000
_cell.length_c   1.000
_cell.angle_alpha   90.00
_cell.angle_beta   90.00
_cell.angle_gamma   90.00
#
_symmetry.space_group_name_H-M   'P 1'
#
loop_
_entity.id
_entity.type
_entity.pdbx_description
1 polymer ?
#
loop_
_entity_poly.entity_id
_entity_poly.type
_entity_poly.pdbx_seq_one_letter_code
_entity_poly.pdbx_strand_id
1 'polypeptide(L)'
;MRSAESSRADLLFLNFNQEASCISVGTRQGFAIYNCEPFGKCFQEDIGGIGIAEMLYCTSLVALVGAGDQPAFSPRRLRVWNTKTGAAICDLNFVTAVLAVRMNRQR
;
A
#
# COMPACT_ATOMS: atom_id res chain seq x y z
N MET A 1 33.02 -1.36 1.91
CA MET A 1 31.70 -1.75 2.45
C MET A 1 30.87 -0.48 2.58
N ARG A 2 29.88 -0.26 1.69
CA ARG A 2 28.97 0.89 1.82
C ARG A 2 27.98 0.55 2.93
N SER A 3 28.06 1.28 4.03
CA SER A 3 27.02 1.31 5.05
C SER A 3 25.70 1.63 4.37
N ALA A 4 24.73 0.73 4.45
CA ALA A 4 23.36 1.05 4.09
C ALA A 4 22.84 2.01 5.17
N GLU A 5 22.96 3.31 4.92
CA GLU A 5 22.15 4.31 5.61
C GLU A 5 20.70 4.02 5.25
N SER A 6 20.06 3.15 6.05
CA SER A 6 18.62 3.00 6.04
C SER A 6 18.04 4.30 6.58
N SER A 7 17.81 5.27 5.69
CA SER A 7 16.88 6.36 5.94
C SER A 7 15.61 5.71 6.49
N ARG A 8 15.23 6.03 7.74
CA ARG A 8 14.06 5.45 8.41
C ARG A 8 12.82 5.66 7.54
N ALA A 9 12.52 4.66 6.71
CA ALA A 9 11.21 4.51 6.15
C ALA A 9 10.34 3.99 7.29
N ASP A 10 9.80 4.90 8.10
CA ASP A 10 8.95 4.53 9.21
C ASP A 10 7.79 3.69 8.67
N LEU A 11 7.75 2.43 9.10
CA LEU A 11 6.71 1.46 8.76
C LEU A 11 5.39 1.96 9.34
N LEU A 12 4.37 2.09 8.49
CA LEU A 12 3.04 2.57 8.89
C LEU A 12 1.98 1.47 8.82
N PHE A 13 2.15 0.55 7.87
CA PHE A 13 1.20 -0.52 7.61
C PHE A 13 1.92 -1.79 7.22
N LEU A 14 1.40 -2.92 7.68
CA LEU A 14 1.81 -4.23 7.22
C LEU A 14 0.61 -5.17 7.27
N ASN A 15 0.36 -5.90 6.19
CA ASN A 15 -0.62 -6.98 6.22
C ASN A 15 -0.30 -8.07 5.20
N PHE A 16 -0.78 -9.29 5.46
CA PHE A 16 -0.83 -10.33 4.45
C PHE A 16 -1.98 -10.07 3.47
N ASN A 17 -1.81 -10.51 2.23
CA ASN A 17 -2.96 -10.74 1.36
C ASN A 17 -3.80 -11.93 1.89
N GLN A 18 -4.97 -12.14 1.28
CA GLN A 18 -6.00 -13.08 1.73
C GLN A 18 -5.53 -14.55 1.76
N GLU A 19 -4.50 -14.91 0.99
CA GLU A 19 -3.95 -16.27 0.90
C GLU A 19 -2.58 -16.39 1.61
N ALA A 20 -2.15 -15.35 2.34
CA ALA A 20 -0.86 -15.27 3.02
C ALA A 20 0.37 -15.53 2.12
N SER A 21 0.23 -15.31 0.82
CA SER A 21 1.27 -15.52 -0.19
C SER A 21 2.10 -14.26 -0.48
N CYS A 22 1.56 -13.09 -0.17
CA CYS A 22 2.26 -11.80 -0.26
C CYS A 22 2.02 -10.95 0.99
N ILE A 23 2.96 -10.04 1.24
CA ILE A 23 2.89 -9.02 2.29
C ILE A 23 2.88 -7.65 1.63
N SER A 24 1.89 -6.82 1.95
CA SER A 24 1.91 -5.40 1.62
C SER A 24 2.47 -4.58 2.78
N VAL A 25 3.24 -3.56 2.43
CA VAL A 25 3.93 -2.68 3.37
C VAL A 25 3.66 -1.23 2.99
N GLY A 26 3.12 -0.44 3.92
CA GLY A 26 2.98 1.01 3.79
C GLY A 26 4.04 1.74 4.62
N THR A 27 4.60 2.81 4.08
CA THR A 27 5.68 3.61 4.68
C THR A 27 5.40 5.10 4.50
N ARG A 28 6.24 5.96 5.11
CA ARG A 28 6.22 7.42 4.87
C ARG A 28 6.59 7.83 3.44
N GLN A 29 7.23 6.96 2.66
CA GLN A 29 7.70 7.27 1.30
C GLN A 29 6.82 6.65 0.21
N GLY A 30 6.06 5.61 0.53
CA GLY A 30 5.30 4.86 -0.46
C GLY A 30 4.80 3.53 0.08
N PHE A 31 4.61 2.58 -0.83
CA PHE A 31 4.27 1.21 -0.46
C PHE A 31 5.09 0.19 -1.26
N ALA A 32 5.20 -1.01 -0.71
CA ALA A 32 5.88 -2.12 -1.33
C ALA A 32 5.09 -3.42 -1.15
N ILE A 33 5.33 -4.38 -2.03
CA ILE A 33 4.78 -5.73 -1.95
C ILE A 33 5.94 -6.71 -1.97
N TYR A 34 5.87 -7.69 -1.07
CA TYR A 34 6.81 -8.78 -0.95
C TYR A 34 6.09 -10.10 -1.19
N ASN A 35 6.69 -10.99 -1.97
CA ASN A 35 6.29 -12.39 -1.99
C ASN A 35 6.79 -13.07 -0.71
N CYS A 36 6.02 -14.03 -0.20
CA CYS A 36 6.43 -14.86 0.94
C CYS A 36 7.39 -15.98 0.50
N GLU A 37 7.17 -16.57 -0.68
CA GLU A 37 7.90 -17.76 -1.15
C GLU A 37 8.22 -17.69 -2.66
N PRO A 38 9.51 -17.65 -3.06
CA PRO A 38 10.64 -17.29 -2.21
C PRO A 38 10.48 -15.84 -1.72
N PHE A 39 10.95 -15.57 -0.49
CA PHE A 39 10.82 -14.23 0.08
C PHE A 39 11.57 -13.19 -0.76
N GLY A 40 10.87 -12.13 -1.16
CA GLY A 40 11.48 -11.08 -1.95
C GLY A 40 10.53 -9.95 -2.30
N LYS A 41 11.07 -8.73 -2.41
CA LYS A 41 10.33 -7.56 -2.86
C LYS A 41 9.99 -7.72 -4.34
N CYS A 42 8.70 -7.75 -4.69
CA CYS A 42 8.25 -7.89 -6.07
C CYS A 42 7.72 -6.56 -6.65
N PHE A 43 7.40 -5.59 -5.81
CA PHE A 43 6.94 -4.27 -6.24
C PHE A 43 7.28 -3.19 -5.21
N GLN A 44 7.54 -1.97 -5.67
CA GLN A 44 7.67 -0.77 -4.84
C GLN A 44 7.24 0.45 -5.66
N GLU A 45 6.55 1.38 -5.00
CA GLU A 45 6.15 2.65 -5.58
C GLU A 45 6.29 3.77 -4.54
N ASP A 46 7.09 4.78 -4.87
CA ASP A 46 7.38 5.93 -4.00
C ASP A 46 6.45 7.10 -4.32
N ILE A 47 5.21 6.98 -3.85
CA ILE A 47 4.15 7.96 -4.12
C ILE A 47 3.87 8.90 -2.95
N GLY A 48 4.54 8.76 -1.81
CA GLY A 48 4.27 9.51 -0.58
C GLY A 48 3.71 8.62 0.54
N GLY A 49 3.42 9.22 1.70
CA GLY A 49 3.06 8.45 2.90
C GLY A 49 1.79 7.62 2.75
N ILE A 50 1.91 6.29 2.88
CA ILE A 50 0.81 5.32 2.80
C ILE A 50 0.56 4.70 4.17
N GLY A 51 -0.62 4.98 4.74
CA GLY A 51 -1.06 4.46 6.03
C GLY A 51 -1.87 3.16 5.94
N ILE A 52 -2.43 2.82 4.78
CA ILE A 52 -3.07 1.53 4.51
C ILE A 52 -2.72 1.11 3.08
N ALA A 53 -2.25 -0.13 2.91
CA ALA A 53 -2.00 -0.74 1.61
C ALA A 53 -2.61 -2.15 1.58
N GLU A 54 -3.88 -2.26 1.19
CA GLU A 54 -4.60 -3.54 1.18
C GLU A 54 -4.58 -4.20 -0.19
N MET A 55 -4.23 -5.48 -0.24
CA MET A 55 -4.14 -6.23 -1.50
C MET A 55 -5.46 -6.92 -1.82
N LEU A 56 -5.75 -7.08 -3.11
CA LEU A 56 -6.75 -8.04 -3.57
C LEU A 56 -6.02 -9.30 -4.08
N TYR A 57 -5.86 -10.29 -3.20
CA TYR A 57 -5.14 -11.54 -3.46
C TYR A 57 -3.75 -11.25 -4.08
N CYS A 58 -3.35 -11.99 -5.11
CA CYS A 58 -2.16 -11.73 -5.93
C CYS A 58 -2.50 -10.97 -7.23
N THR A 59 -3.53 -10.12 -7.23
CA THR A 59 -3.85 -9.28 -8.40
C THR A 59 -2.99 -8.01 -8.40
N SER A 60 -3.10 -7.19 -9.46
CA SER A 60 -2.45 -5.88 -9.50
C SER A 60 -3.24 -4.78 -8.76
N LEU A 61 -4.37 -5.12 -8.14
CA LEU A 61 -5.20 -4.14 -7.42
C LEU A 61 -4.79 -4.03 -5.96
N VAL A 62 -4.57 -2.79 -5.53
CA VAL A 62 -4.23 -2.44 -4.15
C VAL A 62 -5.08 -1.25 -3.73
N ALA A 63 -5.75 -1.34 -2.60
CA ALA A 63 -6.44 -0.21 -2.00
C ALA A 63 -5.48 0.57 -1.10
N LEU A 64 -5.29 1.85 -1.41
CA LEU A 64 -4.34 2.73 -0.73
C LEU A 64 -5.09 3.82 0.04
N VAL A 65 -4.63 4.11 1.25
CA VAL A 65 -5.03 5.29 2.03
C VAL A 65 -3.77 6.03 2.48
N GLY A 66 -3.79 7.35 2.33
CA GLY A 66 -2.66 8.19 2.69
C GLY A 66 -2.46 8.33 4.21
N ALA A 67 -1.22 8.60 4.62
CA ALA A 67 -0.84 8.78 6.02
C ALA A 67 -1.12 10.19 6.58
N GLY A 68 -1.50 11.15 5.72
CA GLY A 68 -1.77 12.54 6.10
C GLY A 68 -0.56 13.47 6.10
N ASP A 69 0.65 12.98 5.81
CA ASP A 69 1.88 13.82 5.78
C ASP A 69 1.91 14.81 4.62
N GLN A 70 1.20 14.49 3.55
CA GLN A 70 1.07 15.33 2.36
C GLN A 70 -0.41 15.54 2.05
N PRO A 71 -0.84 16.75 1.63
CA PRO A 71 -2.23 17.02 1.25
C PRO A 71 -2.75 16.08 0.15
N ALA A 72 -1.86 15.65 -0.75
CA ALA A 72 -2.17 14.69 -1.81
C ALA A 72 -2.49 13.28 -1.26
N PHE A 73 -2.10 12.95 -0.03
CA PHE A 73 -2.27 11.64 0.61
C PHE A 73 -3.04 11.80 1.92
N SER A 74 -4.31 12.18 1.78
CA SER A 74 -5.25 12.31 2.90
C SER A 74 -5.63 10.96 3.50
N PRO A 75 -5.75 10.85 4.84
CA PRO A 75 -6.27 9.65 5.52
C PRO A 75 -7.77 9.44 5.28
N ARG A 76 -8.45 10.38 4.61
CA ARG A 76 -9.88 10.31 4.26
C ARG A 76 -10.13 9.95 2.80
N ARG A 77 -9.08 9.66 2.04
CA ARG A 77 -9.20 9.30 0.62
C ARG A 77 -8.65 7.90 0.40
N LEU A 78 -9.51 7.01 -0.08
CA LEU A 78 -9.13 5.69 -0.55
C LEU A 78 -8.91 5.75 -2.06
N ARG A 79 -7.81 5.17 -2.55
CA ARG A 79 -7.54 5.00 -3.98
C ARG A 79 -7.46 3.53 -4.32
N VAL A 80 -8.15 3.11 -5.36
CA VAL A 80 -7.94 1.78 -5.96
C VAL A 80 -6.80 1.90 -6.97
N TRP A 81 -5.63 1.42 -6.60
CA TRP A 81 -4.40 1.50 -7.40
C TRP A 81 -4.18 0.24 -8.21
N ASN A 82 -3.73 0.40 -9.46
CA ASN A 82 -3.29 -0.70 -10.29
C ASN A 82 -1.78 -0.66 -10.47
N THR A 83 -1.09 -1.64 -9.87
CA THR A 83 0.38 -1.73 -9.88
C THR A 83 0.96 -2.02 -11.27
N LYS A 84 0.18 -2.59 -12.19
CA LYS A 84 0.65 -2.82 -13.57
C LYS A 84 0.66 -1.53 -14.39
N THR A 85 -0.28 -0.62 -14.14
CA THR A 85 -0.37 0.65 -14.89
C THR A 85 0.29 1.80 -14.15
N GLY A 86 0.64 1.64 -12.87
CA GLY A 86 1.19 2.70 -12.03
C GLY A 86 0.20 3.85 -11.82
N ALA A 87 -1.10 3.56 -11.75
CA ALA A 87 -2.14 4.59 -11.70
C ALA A 87 -3.34 4.18 -10.86
N ALA A 88 -4.03 5.18 -10.31
CA ALA A 88 -5.32 5.00 -9.65
C ALA A 88 -6.43 4.79 -10.69
N ILE A 89 -7.28 3.79 -10.46
CA ILE A 89 -8.50 3.53 -11.24
C ILE A 89 -9.62 4.46 -10.79
N CYS A 90 -9.79 4.59 -9.47
CA CYS A 90 -10.79 5.47 -8.88
C CYS A 90 -10.40 5.87 -7.45
N ASP A 91 -11.01 6.98 -7.01
CA ASP A 91 -10.86 7.53 -5.68
C ASP A 91 -12.23 7.58 -4.97
N LEU A 92 -12.25 7.21 -3.69
CA LEU A 92 -13.40 7.33 -2.80
C LEU A 92 -13.03 8.30 -1.67
N ASN A 93 -13.82 9.36 -1.51
CA ASN A 93 -13.61 10.35 -0.45
C ASN A 93 -14.58 10.10 0.71
N PHE A 94 -14.06 10.12 1.92
CA PHE A 94 -14.79 9.93 3.15
C PHE A 94 -14.81 11.23 3.97
N VAL A 95 -15.83 11.39 4.80
CA VAL A 95 -15.96 12.54 5.71
C VAL A 95 -14.99 12.44 6.90
N THR A 96 -14.64 11.21 7.30
CA THR A 96 -13.73 10.89 8.40
C THR A 96 -12.56 10.01 7.91
N ALA A 97 -11.58 9.79 8.79
CA ALA A 97 -10.43 8.95 8.48
C ALA A 97 -10.86 7.50 8.21
N VAL A 98 -10.28 6.89 7.17
CA VAL A 98 -10.46 5.48 6.88
C VAL A 98 -9.63 4.68 7.87
N LEU A 99 -10.29 3.85 8.68
CA LEU A 99 -9.62 3.09 9.74
C LEU A 99 -9.14 1.71 9.26
N ALA A 100 -9.86 1.11 8.32
CA ALA A 100 -9.51 -0.18 7.74
C ALA A 100 -10.13 -0.32 6.34
N VAL A 101 -9.51 -1.14 5.51
CA VAL A 101 -10.01 -1.55 4.20
C VAL A 101 -9.95 -3.07 4.15
N ARG A 102 -10.93 -3.73 3.53
CA ARG A 102 -10.90 -5.17 3.23
C ARG A 102 -11.50 -5.39 1.85
N MET A 103 -10.96 -6.35 1.11
CA MET A 103 -11.38 -6.62 -0.27
C MET A 103 -11.58 -8.12 -0.51
N ASN A 104 -12.51 -8.45 -1.41
CA ASN A 104 -12.76 -9.80 -1.92
C ASN A 104 -13.10 -9.73 -3.43
N ARG A 105 -13.32 -10.88 -4.08
CA ARG A 105 -13.66 -10.96 -5.51
C ARG A 105 -15.16 -10.89 -5.82
N GLN A 106 -16.01 -10.75 -4.81
CA GLN A 106 -17.45 -10.62 -5.02
C GLN A 106 -17.75 -9.24 -5.60
N ARG A 107 -18.69 -9.21 -6.54
CA ARG A 107 -19.13 -8.01 -7.25
C ARG A 107 -20.32 -7.40 -6.55
#